data_AF-A0A2E1I3Y5-F1
#
_entry.id   AF-A0A2E1I3Y5-F1
#
_cell.length_a   1.000
_cell.length_b   1.000
_cell.length_c   1.000
_cell.angle_alpha   90.00
_cell.angle_beta   90.00
_cell.angle_gamma   90.00
#
_symmetry.space_group_name_H-M   'P 1'
#
loop_
_entity.id
_entity.type
_entity.pdbx_description
1 polymer ?
#
loop_
_entity_poly.entity_id
_entity_poly.type
_entity_poly.pdbx_seq_one_letter_code
_entity_poly.pdbx_strand_id
1 'polypeptide(L)'
;MLVKYLFLSIFVLLFFYGLIRPFASIFAKLFLIVGSVFGFLSLLGADYVNQIALFIGVENATLLYLYFGLITIFLTIIITLNRFDEINARITKLTRKIAILESKINEK
;
A
#
# COMPACT_ATOMS: atom_id res chain seq x y z
N MET A 1 -17.23 -19.38 10.88
CA MET A 1 -15.90 -19.96 10.60
C MET A 1 -15.53 -19.93 9.12
N LEU A 2 -16.42 -20.33 8.20
CA LEU A 2 -16.14 -20.32 6.75
C LEU A 2 -15.65 -18.95 6.22
N VAL A 3 -16.33 -17.86 6.60
CA VAL A 3 -15.95 -16.49 6.21
C VAL A 3 -14.53 -16.12 6.69
N LYS A 4 -14.17 -16.49 7.93
CA LYS A 4 -12.84 -16.24 8.49
C LYS A 4 -11.76 -16.92 7.66
N TYR A 5 -11.92 -18.21 7.35
CA TYR A 5 -10.94 -18.94 6.53
C TYR A 5 -10.85 -18.41 5.10
N LEU A 6 -11.96 -17.97 4.53
CA LEU A 6 -11.98 -17.33 3.21
C LEU A 6 -11.13 -16.05 3.20
N PHE A 7 -11.36 -15.12 4.13
CA PHE A 7 -10.55 -13.89 4.18
C PHE A 7 -9.08 -14.16 4.53
N LEU A 8 -8.81 -15.13 5.41
CA LEU A 8 -7.45 -15.52 5.77
C LEU A 8 -6.69 -16.05 4.53
N SER A 9 -7.37 -16.84 3.68
CA SER A 9 -6.81 -17.28 2.40
C SER A 9 -6.56 -16.12 1.43
N ILE A 10 -7.47 -15.15 1.37
CA ILE A 10 -7.31 -13.96 0.52
C ILE A 10 -6.09 -13.15 0.97
N PHE A 11 -5.90 -12.92 2.27
CA PHE A 11 -4.75 -12.17 2.76
C PHE A 11 -3.42 -12.88 2.48
N VAL A 12 -3.38 -14.21 2.59
CA VAL A 12 -2.19 -14.99 2.20
C VAL A 12 -1.92 -14.87 0.70
N LEU A 13 -2.94 -14.97 -0.15
CA LEU A 13 -2.78 -14.79 -1.60
C LEU A 13 -2.32 -13.37 -1.94
N LEU A 14 -2.86 -12.35 -1.29
CA LEU A 14 -2.44 -10.95 -1.48
C LEU A 14 -0.99 -10.74 -1.06
N PHE A 15 -0.54 -11.37 0.03
CA PHE A 15 0.86 -11.32 0.45
C PHE A 15 1.79 -11.87 -0.64
N PHE A 16 1.52 -13.07 -1.16
CA PHE A 16 2.32 -13.66 -2.24
C PHE A 16 2.22 -12.89 -3.55
N TYR A 17 1.02 -12.40 -3.89
CA TYR A 17 0.82 -11.53 -5.03
C TYR A 17 1.67 -10.26 -4.93
N GLY A 18 1.77 -9.68 -3.73
CA GLY A 18 2.62 -8.53 -3.43
C GLY A 18 4.11 -8.81 -3.64
N LEU A 19 4.57 -10.03 -3.37
CA LEU A 19 5.98 -10.41 -3.56
C LEU A 19 6.35 -10.59 -5.04
N ILE A 20 5.47 -11.26 -5.81
CA ILE A 20 5.72 -11.64 -7.21
C ILE A 20 5.51 -10.47 -8.17
N ARG A 21 4.48 -9.63 -7.93
CA ARG A 21 4.14 -8.56 -8.87
C ARG A 21 5.22 -7.47 -8.87
N PRO A 22 5.69 -7.03 -10.05
CA PRO A 22 6.48 -5.82 -10.16
C PRO A 22 5.57 -4.60 -9.94
N PHE A 23 5.87 -3.79 -8.93
CA PHE A 23 5.18 -2.53 -8.67
C PHE A 23 6.02 -1.37 -9.20
N ALA A 24 5.36 -0.36 -9.77
CA ALA A 24 6.02 0.89 -10.17
C ALA A 24 6.60 1.66 -8.97
N SER A 25 5.97 1.53 -7.80
CA SER A 25 6.42 2.14 -6.55
C SER A 25 6.69 1.08 -5.48
N ILE A 26 7.86 1.15 -4.86
CA ILE A 26 8.23 0.29 -3.71
C ILE A 26 7.27 0.49 -2.54
N PHE A 27 6.78 1.70 -2.32
CA PHE A 27 5.84 2.01 -1.25
C PHE A 27 4.49 1.34 -1.47
N ALA A 28 4.01 1.26 -2.71
CA ALA A 28 2.80 0.53 -3.06
C ALA A 28 2.96 -0.98 -2.80
N LYS A 29 4.15 -1.53 -3.10
CA LYS A 29 4.47 -2.94 -2.77
C LYS A 29 4.45 -3.16 -1.26
N LEU A 30 5.14 -2.31 -0.49
CA LEU A 30 5.17 -2.39 0.97
C LEU A 30 3.79 -2.24 1.59
N PHE A 31 2.97 -1.31 1.10
CA PHE A 31 1.61 -1.13 1.59
C PHE A 31 0.75 -2.39 1.40
N LEU A 32 0.85 -3.04 0.25
CA LEU A 32 0.10 -4.28 0.00
C LEU A 32 0.60 -5.43 0.88
N ILE A 33 1.92 -5.58 1.06
CA ILE A 33 2.52 -6.60 1.92
C ILE A 33 2.13 -6.35 3.39
N VAL A 34 2.39 -5.15 3.92
CA VAL A 34 2.06 -4.79 5.31
C VAL A 34 0.56 -4.87 5.56
N GLY A 35 -0.27 -4.38 4.64
CA GLY A 35 -1.72 -4.47 4.73
C GLY A 35 -2.23 -5.91 4.73
N SER A 36 -1.60 -6.80 3.95
CA SER A 36 -1.96 -8.23 3.94
C SER A 36 -1.57 -8.94 5.25
N VAL A 37 -0.40 -8.63 5.82
CA VAL A 37 0.00 -9.13 7.16
C VAL A 37 -0.97 -8.61 8.22
N PHE A 38 -1.29 -7.33 8.18
CA PHE A 38 -2.21 -6.71 9.13
C PHE A 38 -3.63 -7.30 9.06
N GLY A 39 -4.14 -7.50 7.84
CA GLY A 39 -5.42 -8.17 7.61
C GLY A 39 -5.42 -9.64 8.03
N PHE A 40 -4.30 -10.32 7.90
CA PHE A 40 -4.14 -11.68 8.43
C PHE A 40 -4.18 -11.69 9.97
N LEU A 41 -3.42 -10.80 10.61
CA LEU A 41 -3.37 -10.67 12.07
C LEU A 41 -4.74 -10.32 12.65
N SER A 42 -5.52 -9.45 11.99
CA SER A 42 -6.86 -9.03 12.46
C SER A 42 -7.87 -10.18 12.55
N LEU A 43 -7.64 -11.27 11.82
CA LEU A 43 -8.48 -12.47 11.85
C LEU A 43 -7.98 -13.51 12.85
N LEU A 44 -6.75 -13.40 13.36
CA LEU A 44 -6.24 -14.27 14.41
C LEU A 44 -6.93 -13.96 15.75
N GLY A 45 -7.02 -14.96 16.62
CA GLY A 45 -7.51 -14.75 17.97
C GLY A 45 -6.56 -13.85 18.76
N ALA A 46 -7.09 -13.08 19.72
CA ALA A 46 -6.30 -12.14 20.52
C ALA A 46 -5.09 -12.79 21.18
N ASP A 47 -5.23 -14.03 21.69
CA ASP A 47 -4.14 -14.77 22.33
C ASP A 47 -2.97 -15.02 21.38
N TYR A 48 -3.26 -15.41 20.14
CA TYR A 48 -2.23 -15.65 19.11
C TYR A 48 -1.53 -14.36 18.72
N VAL A 49 -2.28 -13.28 18.54
CA VAL A 49 -1.69 -11.97 18.21
C VAL A 49 -0.84 -11.44 19.36
N ASN A 50 -1.25 -11.69 20.61
CA ASN A 50 -0.48 -11.29 21.77
C ASN A 50 0.84 -12.06 21.90
N GLN A 51 0.84 -13.36 21.58
CA GLN A 51 2.08 -14.14 21.50
C GLN A 51 3.01 -13.62 20.40
N ILE A 52 2.47 -13.27 19.23
CA ILE A 52 3.24 -12.65 18.14
C ILE A 52 3.79 -11.29 18.57
N ALA A 53 3.00 -10.48 19.26
CA ALA A 53 3.44 -9.18 19.79
C ALA A 53 4.65 -9.37 20.71
N LEU A 54 4.54 -10.26 21.70
CA LEU A 54 5.62 -10.55 22.64
C LEU A 54 6.86 -11.12 21.94
N PHE A 55 6.69 -11.97 20.93
CA PHE A 55 7.78 -12.51 20.12
C PHE A 55 8.56 -11.43 19.35
N ILE A 56 7.86 -10.41 18.85
CA ILE A 56 8.45 -9.27 18.13
C ILE A 56 8.99 -8.21 19.11
N GLY A 57 8.74 -8.35 20.42
CA GLY A 57 9.17 -7.40 21.45
C GLY A 57 8.18 -6.26 21.71
N VAL A 58 6.90 -6.46 21.40
CA VAL A 58 5.80 -5.52 21.67
C VAL A 58 4.98 -6.00 22.86
N GLU A 59 4.63 -5.09 23.77
CA GLU A 59 4.01 -5.40 25.07
C GLU A 59 2.65 -6.10 24.95
N ASN A 60 1.84 -5.74 23.96
CA ASN A 60 0.55 -6.37 23.73
C ASN A 60 0.06 -6.24 22.27
N ALA A 61 -0.97 -7.02 21.93
CA ALA A 61 -1.63 -6.98 20.62
C ALA A 61 -2.14 -5.57 20.25
N THR A 62 -2.64 -4.79 21.20
CA THR A 62 -3.18 -3.44 20.94
C THR A 62 -2.09 -2.49 20.41
N LEU A 63 -0.92 -2.47 21.05
CA LEU A 63 0.22 -1.69 20.59
C LEU A 63 0.74 -2.18 19.24
N LEU A 64 0.75 -3.50 19.02
CA LEU A 64 1.09 -4.06 17.72
C LEU A 64 0.16 -3.52 16.62
N TYR A 65 -1.15 -3.53 16.87
CA TYR A 65 -2.12 -2.97 15.92
C TYR A 65 -1.91 -1.47 15.70
N LEU A 66 -1.62 -0.71 16.76
CA LEU A 66 -1.32 0.72 16.68
C LEU A 66 -0.11 0.99 15.78
N TYR A 67 0.99 0.25 15.96
CA TYR A 67 2.22 0.43 15.19
C TYR A 67 2.03 0.11 13.71
N PHE A 68 1.36 -1.01 13.40
CA PHE A 68 0.99 -1.33 12.02
C PHE A 68 0.04 -0.28 11.42
N GLY A 69 -0.92 0.24 12.20
CA GLY A 69 -1.80 1.33 11.78
C GLY A 69 -1.03 2.61 11.42
N LEU A 70 -0.07 3.01 12.25
CA LEU A 70 0.81 4.14 11.96
C LEU A 70 1.59 3.93 10.65
N ILE A 71 2.22 2.75 10.48
CA ILE A 71 2.98 2.42 9.27
C ILE A 71 2.08 2.51 8.03
N THR A 72 0.87 1.97 8.09
CA THR A 72 -0.07 2.01 6.95
C THR A 72 -0.52 3.42 6.60
N ILE A 73 -0.74 4.29 7.59
CA ILE A 73 -1.03 5.71 7.36
C ILE A 73 0.13 6.39 6.63
N PHE A 74 1.36 6.24 7.13
CA PHE A 74 2.54 6.86 6.49
C PHE A 74 2.75 6.34 5.06
N LEU A 75 2.60 5.04 4.83
CA LEU A 75 2.69 4.46 3.49
C LEU A 75 1.61 5.03 2.56
N THR A 76 0.39 5.21 3.06
CA THR A 76 -0.72 5.81 2.28
C THR A 76 -0.39 7.24 1.86
N ILE A 77 0.15 8.05 2.78
CA ILE A 77 0.57 9.42 2.49
C ILE A 77 1.64 9.43 1.40
N ILE A 78 2.70 8.62 1.55
CA ILE A 78 3.81 8.56 0.59
C ILE A 78 3.33 8.10 -0.79
N ILE A 79 2.47 7.08 -0.87
CA ILE A 79 1.90 6.62 -2.15
C ILE A 79 1.08 7.73 -2.80
N THR A 80 0.29 8.46 -2.01
CA THR A 80 -0.56 9.55 -2.51
C THR A 80 0.29 10.68 -3.09
N LEU A 81 1.34 11.09 -2.38
CA LEU A 81 2.28 12.12 -2.85
C LEU A 81 2.98 11.70 -4.13
N ASN A 82 3.55 10.49 -4.18
CA ASN A 82 4.21 9.97 -5.39
C ASN A 82 3.26 9.95 -6.59
N ARG A 83 2.00 9.55 -6.38
CA ARG A 83 1.01 9.53 -7.45
C ARG A 83 0.65 10.94 -7.93
N PHE A 84 0.61 11.90 -7.02
CA PHE A 84 0.38 13.30 -7.36
C PHE A 84 1.53 13.86 -8.21
N ASP A 85 2.77 13.60 -7.82
CA ASP A 85 3.96 14.02 -8.57
C ASP A 85 4.01 13.41 -9.97
N GLU A 86 3.71 12.10 -10.10
CA GLU A 86 3.61 11.43 -11.40
C GLU A 86 2.55 12.07 -12.30
N ILE A 87 1.39 12.43 -11.75
CA ILE A 87 0.32 13.09 -12.49
C ILE A 87 0.75 14.49 -12.92
N ASN A 88 1.35 15.28 -12.03
CA ASN A 88 1.83 16.63 -12.34
C ASN A 88 2.89 16.62 -13.45
N ALA A 89 3.80 15.65 -13.43
CA ALA A 89 4.79 15.48 -14.49
C ALA A 89 4.13 15.15 -15.85
N ARG A 90 3.10 14.30 -15.86
CA ARG A 90 2.32 13.97 -17.07
C ARG A 90 1.55 15.17 -17.60
N ILE A 91 0.89 15.92 -16.73
CA ILE A 91 0.17 17.16 -17.09
C ILE A 91 1.16 18.15 -17.72
N THR A 92 2.29 18.41 -17.06
CA THR A 92 3.33 19.31 -17.58
C THR A 92 3.81 18.89 -18.98
N LYS A 93 4.04 17.59 -19.19
CA LYS A 93 4.44 17.05 -20.49
C LYS A 93 3.36 17.23 -21.57
N LEU A 94 2.09 17.06 -21.20
CA LEU A 94 0.95 17.26 -22.10
C LEU A 94 0.78 18.74 -22.47
N THR A 95 0.79 19.64 -21.49
CA THR A 95 0.67 21.09 -21.70
C THR A 95 1.78 21.60 -22.63
N ARG A 96 3.03 21.17 -22.44
CA ARG A 96 4.13 21.51 -23.35
C ARG A 96 3.89 21.02 -24.77
N LYS A 97 3.39 19.80 -24.93
CA LYS A 97 3.06 19.26 -26.26
C LYS A 97 1.93 20.05 -26.93
N ILE A 98 0.89 20.42 -26.19
CA ILE A 98 -0.22 21.22 -26.68
C ILE A 98 0.27 22.60 -27.12
N ALA A 99 1.06 23.29 -26.30
CA ALA A 99 1.60 24.61 -26.63
C ALA A 99 2.46 24.59 -27.92
N ILE A 100 3.29 23.55 -28.09
CA ILE A 100 4.09 23.38 -29.32
C ILE A 100 3.20 23.11 -30.53
N LEU A 101 2.13 22.32 -30.37
CA LEU A 101 1.19 22.03 -31.45
C LEU A 101 0.39 23.29 -31.85
N GLU A 102 -0.09 24.07 -30.88
CA GLU A 102 -0.77 25.35 -31.13
C GLU A 102 0.14 26.34 -31.86
N SER A 103 1.41 26.47 -31.44
CA SER A 103 2.39 27.32 -32.13
C SER A 103 2.56 26.91 -33.60
N LYS A 104 2.63 25.61 -33.89
CA LYS A 104 2.78 25.11 -35.27
C LYS A 104 1.54 25.29 -36.12
N ILE A 105 0.36 25.31 -35.51
CA ILE A 105 -0.91 25.59 -36.21
C ILE A 105 -0.99 27.08 -36.56
N ASN A 106 -0.61 27.96 -35.63
CA ASN A 106 -0.66 29.42 -35.84
C ASN A 106 0.41 29.97 -36.80
N GLU A 107 1.48 29.23 -37.07
CA GLU A 107 2.50 29.59 -38.07
C GLU A 107 2.10 29.21 -39.53
N LYS A 108 1.01 28.47 -39.73
CA LYS A 108 0.46 28.13 -41.05
C LYS A 108 -0.72 29.02 -41.42
#